data_AF-A0A7K3ZNQ6-F1
#
_entry.id   AF-A0A7K3ZNQ6-F1
#
_cell.length_a   1.000
_cell.length_b   1.000
_cell.length_c   1.000
_cell.angle_alpha   90.00
_cell.angle_beta   90.00
_cell.angle_gamma   90.00
#
_symmetry.space_group_name_H-M   'P 1'
#
loop_
_entity.id
_entity.type
_entity.pdbx_description
1 polymer ?
#
loop_
_entity_poly.entity_id
_entity_poly.type
_entity_poly.pdbx_seq_one_letter_code
_entity_poly.pdbx_strand_id
1 'polypeptide(L)' 'IPQEIQKTIDVVDIFRRSEDVSPIVDQAIQLKQKFGRPLVVWMQLDIVNQAAAEKAKQAGLQVVMDKCLMKEHLHRRT' A
#
# COMPACT_ATOMS: atom_id res chain seq x y z
N ILE A 1 15.31 5.27 -1.50
CA ILE A 1 14.83 5.35 -2.90
C ILE A 1 15.08 6.77 -3.38
N PRO A 2 15.75 7.00 -4.53
CA PRO A 2 15.91 8.35 -5.10
C PRO A 2 14.58 9.08 -5.34
N GLN A 3 14.56 10.41 -5.26
CA GLN A 3 13.31 11.21 -5.31
C GLN A 3 12.58 11.07 -6.66
N GLU A 4 13.32 10.96 -7.75
CA GLU A 4 12.79 10.76 -9.09
C GLU A 4 12.01 9.44 -9.24
N ILE A 5 12.35 8.44 -8.42
CA ILE A 5 11.61 7.17 -8.34
C ILE A 5 10.46 7.30 -7.33
N GLN A 6 10.66 7.96 -6.19
CA GLN A 6 9.60 8.12 -5.18
C GLN A 6 8.30 8.73 -5.77
N LYS A 7 8.44 9.74 -6.64
CA LYS A 7 7.31 10.42 -7.28
C LYS A 7 6.57 9.58 -8.35
N THR A 8 7.07 8.39 -8.69
CA THR A 8 6.47 7.48 -9.68
C THR A 8 5.90 6.21 -9.05
N ILE A 9 5.96 6.04 -7.73
CA ILE A 9 5.40 4.86 -7.05
C ILE A 9 3.88 4.99 -6.99
N ASP A 10 3.15 4.14 -7.69
CA ASP A 10 1.68 4.12 -7.63
C ASP A 10 1.13 3.22 -6.51
N VAL A 11 1.81 2.10 -6.24
CA VAL A 11 1.37 1.06 -5.29
C VAL A 11 2.53 0.71 -4.34
N VAL A 12 2.23 0.64 -3.04
CA VAL A 12 3.12 0.05 -2.04
C VAL A 12 2.63 -1.35 -1.73
N ASP A 13 3.36 -2.35 -2.23
CA ASP A 13 3.04 -3.77 -2.07
C ASP A 13 3.78 -4.37 -0.86
N ILE A 14 3.04 -4.84 0.13
CA ILE A 14 3.53 -5.18 1.47
C ILE A 14 3.54 -6.69 1.66
N PHE A 15 4.75 -7.25 1.76
CA PHE A 15 5.01 -8.66 2.10
C PHE A 15 5.47 -8.86 3.56
N ARG A 16 5.49 -7.79 4.35
CA ARG A 16 5.85 -7.85 5.77
C ARG A 16 4.67 -8.34 6.61
N ARG A 17 4.96 -9.03 7.71
CA ARG A 17 3.93 -9.54 8.63
C ARG A 17 3.08 -8.40 9.19
N SER A 18 1.86 -8.72 9.60
CA SER A 18 0.85 -7.76 10.05
C SER A 18 1.33 -6.79 11.14
N GLU A 19 2.19 -7.25 12.06
CA GLU A 19 2.76 -6.42 13.12
C GLU A 19 3.72 -5.32 12.60
N ASP A 20 4.33 -5.53 11.43
CA ASP A 20 5.29 -4.61 10.81
C ASP A 20 4.62 -3.66 9.79
N VAL A 21 3.31 -3.77 9.55
CA VAL A 21 2.60 -2.99 8.51
C VAL A 21 2.50 -1.51 8.86
N SER A 22 2.25 -1.18 10.13
CA SER A 22 2.01 0.20 10.56
C SER A 22 3.12 1.18 10.13
N PRO A 23 4.42 0.93 10.40
CA PRO A 23 5.47 1.86 9.98
C PRO A 23 5.62 1.98 8.45
N ILE A 24 5.18 0.99 7.67
CA ILE A 24 5.21 1.03 6.20
C ILE A 24 4.07 1.90 5.66
N VAL A 25 2.89 1.78 6.25
CA VAL A 25 1.75 2.66 5.94
C VAL A 25 2.09 4.12 6.24
N ASP A 26 2.79 4.39 7.34
CA ASP A 26 3.20 5.75 7.69
C ASP A 26 4.13 6.37 6.64
N GLN A 27 5.08 5.58 6.13
CA GLN A 27 5.95 6.00 5.02
C GLN A 27 5.14 6.23 3.73
N ALA A 28 4.17 5.37 3.42
CA ALA A 28 3.30 5.54 2.25
C ALA A 28 2.47 6.83 2.33
N ILE A 29 1.95 7.17 3.51
CA ILE A 29 1.23 8.43 3.75
C ILE A 29 2.14 9.64 3.55
N GLN A 30 3.37 9.61 4.09
CA GLN A 30 4.34 10.69 3.92
C GLN A 30 4.69 10.91 2.44
N LEU A 31 4.92 9.84 1.69
CA LEU A 31 5.13 9.92 0.25
C LEU A 31 3.93 10.56 -0.44
N LYS A 32 2.70 10.12 -0.12
CA LYS A 32 1.48 10.66 -0.72
C LYS A 32 1.33 12.15 -0.47
N GLN A 33 1.55 12.59 0.76
CA GLN A 33 1.49 14.01 1.11
C GLN A 33 2.54 14.83 0.36
N LYS A 34 3.75 14.28 0.19
CA LYS A 34 4.87 14.98 -0.46
C LYS A 34 4.76 15.03 -1.99
N PHE A 35 4.28 13.96 -2.62
CA PHE A 35 4.35 13.78 -4.07
C PHE A 35 2.99 13.53 -4.74
N GLY A 36 1.89 13.49 -3.99
CA GLY A 36 0.57 13.06 -4.48
C GLY A 36 0.45 11.54 -4.72
N ARG A 37 1.50 10.78 -4.40
CA ARG A 37 1.65 9.33 -4.61
C ARG A 37 2.40 8.67 -3.46
N PRO A 38 2.13 7.41 -3.08
CA PRO A 38 1.32 6.41 -3.78
C PRO A 38 -0.19 6.61 -3.67
N LEU A 39 -0.94 5.87 -4.47
CA LEU A 39 -2.40 5.85 -4.46
C LEU A 39 -2.95 4.68 -3.66
N VAL A 40 -2.22 3.55 -3.65
CA VAL A 40 -2.67 2.29 -3.06
C VAL A 40 -1.62 1.75 -2.10
N VAL A 41 -2.07 1.26 -0.95
CA VAL A 41 -1.32 0.30 -0.13
C VAL A 41 -1.98 -1.08 -0.25
N TRP A 42 -1.16 -2.09 -0.52
CA TRP A 42 -1.60 -3.46 -0.76
C TRP A 42 -0.93 -4.39 0.24
N MET A 43 -1.72 -4.98 1.14
CA MET A 43 -1.25 -6.01 2.05
C MET A 43 -1.52 -7.37 1.40
N GLN A 44 -0.46 -8.14 1.17
CA GLN A 44 -0.55 -9.44 0.50
C GLN A 44 -1.35 -10.46 1.33
N LEU A 45 -1.51 -11.66 0.78
CA LEU A 45 -2.22 -12.76 1.45
C LEU A 45 -1.75 -12.96 2.90
N ASP A 46 -2.71 -13.21 3.78
CA ASP A 46 -2.53 -13.44 5.21
C ASP A 46 -1.94 -12.23 5.97
N ILE A 47 -1.86 -11.05 5.35
CA ILE A 47 -1.42 -9.80 5.98
C ILE A 47 -2.63 -8.87 6.13
N VAL A 48 -3.04 -8.68 7.38
CA VAL A 48 -4.19 -7.88 7.77
C VAL A 48 -3.83 -6.98 8.94
N ASN A 49 -3.98 -5.67 8.75
CA ASN A 49 -3.82 -4.69 9.83
C ASN A 49 -4.89 -3.60 9.70
N GLN A 50 -5.99 -3.75 10.44
CA GLN A 50 -7.15 -2.86 10.34
C GLN A 50 -6.84 -1.43 10.80
N ALA A 51 -6.04 -1.27 11.86
CA ALA A 51 -5.64 0.04 12.36
C ALA A 51 -4.82 0.81 11.32
N ALA A 52 -3.83 0.15 10.69
CA ALA A 52 -3.04 0.73 9.63
C ALA A 52 -3.89 1.01 8.37
N ALA A 53 -4.81 0.11 8.02
CA ALA A 53 -5.75 0.32 6.92
C ALA A 53 -6.63 1.56 7.12
N GLU A 54 -7.17 1.76 8.32
CA GLU A 54 -8.00 2.93 8.62
C GLU A 54 -7.18 4.22 8.54
N LYS A 55 -5.97 4.22 9.11
CA LYS A 55 -5.02 5.34 9.00
C LYS A 55 -4.71 5.69 7.53
N ALA A 56 -4.48 4.68 6.69
CA ALA A 56 -4.23 4.87 5.26
C ALA A 56 -5.43 5.48 4.52
N LYS A 57 -6.65 4.98 4.80
CA LYS A 57 -7.89 5.49 4.21
C LYS A 57 -8.14 6.95 4.58
N GLN A 58 -7.94 7.33 5.84
CA GLN A 58 -8.07 8.72 6.30
C GLN A 58 -7.08 9.66 5.59
N ALA A 59 -5.90 9.16 5.22
CA ALA A 59 -4.93 9.87 4.40
C ALA A 59 -5.24 9.85 2.88
N GLY A 60 -6.37 9.28 2.46
CA GLY A 60 -6.80 9.21 1.07
C GLY A 60 -6.07 8.16 0.23
N LEU A 61 -5.49 7.13 0.86
CA LEU A 61 -4.99 5.94 0.16
C LEU A 61 -6.12 4.93 -0.04
N GLN A 62 -6.11 4.25 -1.18
CA GLN A 62 -6.87 3.00 -1.35
C GLN A 62 -6.14 1.89 -0.60
N VAL A 63 -6.90 0.99 0.04
CA VAL A 63 -6.34 -0.11 0.81
C VAL A 63 -6.90 -1.42 0.30
N VAL A 64 -5.99 -2.34 -0.01
CA VAL A 64 -6.29 -3.74 -0.27
C VAL A 64 -5.61 -4.58 0.80
N MET A 65 -6.34 -5.53 1.38
CA MET A 65 -5.80 -6.48 2.36
C MET A 65 -6.14 -7.91 1.96
N ASP A 66 -5.30 -8.84 2.41
CA ASP A 66 -5.50 -10.28 2.26
C ASP A 66 -5.80 -10.71 0.80
N LYS A 67 -5.04 -10.14 -0.13
CA LYS A 67 -5.16 -10.46 -1.56
C LYS A 67 -3.79 -10.56 -2.20
N CYS A 68 -3.63 -11.46 -3.15
CA CYS A 68 -2.40 -11.53 -3.93
C CYS A 68 -2.51 -10.67 -5.19
N LEU A 69 -1.65 -9.66 -5.32
CA LEU A 69 -1.66 -8.73 -6.46
C LEU A 69 -1.56 -9.45 -7.81
N MET A 70 -0.73 -10.48 -7.91
CA MET A 70 -0.59 -11.28 -9.14
C MET A 70 -1.91 -11.98 -9.51
N LYS A 71 -2.56 -12.65 -8.55
CA LYS A 71 -3.82 -13.38 -8.80
C LYS A 71 -4.93 -12.42 -9.19
N GLU A 72 -5.08 -11.31 -8.48
CA GLU A 72 -6.09 -10.28 -8.79
C GLU A 72 -5.85 -9.65 -10.16
N HIS A 73 -4.59 -9.40 -10.53
CA HIS A 73 -4.24 -8.90 -11.86
C HIS A 73 -4.55 -9.90 -12.96
N LEU A 74 -4.27 -11.19 -12.75
CA LEU A 74 -4.58 -12.24 -13.71
C LEU A 74 -6.09 -12.39 -13.92
N HIS A 75 -6.90 -12.38 -12.86
CA HIS A 75 -8.36 -12.45 -12.96
C HIS A 75 -9.00 -11.27 -13.69
N ARG A 76 -8.30 -10.13 -13.81
CA ARG A 76 -8.80 -8.96 -14.55
C ARG A 76 -8.45 -8.96 -16.04
N ARG A 77 -7.67 -9.93 -16.52
CA ARG A 77 -7.26 -10.05 -17.93
C ARG A 77 -8.19 -10.91 -18.77
N THR A 78 -9.20 -11.52 -18.15
CA THR A 78 -10.33 -12.19 -18.80
C THR A 78 -11.49 -11.22 -18.95
#